data_AF-A0A8T3VQD4-F1
#
_entry.id   AF-A0A8T3VQD4-F1
#
_cell.length_a   1.000
_cell.length_b   1.000
_cell.length_c   1.000
_cell.angle_alpha   90.00
_cell.angle_beta   90.00
_cell.angle_gamma   90.00
#
_symmetry.space_group_name_H-M   'P 1'
#
loop_
_entity.id
_entity.type
_entity.pdbx_description
1 polymer ?
#
loop_
_entity_poly.entity_id
_entity_poly.type
_entity_poly.pdbx_seq_one_letter_code
_entity_poly.pdbx_strand_id
1 'polypeptide(L)'
;MLEQYLPFVGLIIFGNIENLVLSSQGVVAGVNPLKLGIASMIVVAFWLALGTFGTQIALPYVDFIDFFGGLIIFILGAQAMIESIRGE
;
A
#
# COMPACT_ATOMS: atom_id res chain seq x y z
N MET A 1 -23.04 -6.38 -4.17
CA MET A 1 -22.04 -6.83 -5.17
C MET A 1 -20.90 -5.83 -5.33
N LEU A 2 -21.15 -4.54 -5.62
CA LEU A 2 -20.06 -3.54 -5.76
C LEU A 2 -19.46 -3.08 -4.41
N GLU A 3 -20.25 -3.03 -3.35
CA GLU A 3 -19.84 -2.61 -2.00
C GLU A 3 -18.73 -3.49 -1.39
N GLN A 4 -18.67 -4.77 -1.77
CA GLN A 4 -17.64 -5.70 -1.30
C GLN A 4 -16.28 -5.47 -1.98
N TYR A 5 -16.26 -4.75 -3.10
CA TYR A 5 -15.03 -4.38 -3.82
C TYR A 5 -14.52 -2.97 -3.52
N LEU A 6 -15.32 -2.16 -2.81
CA LEU A 6 -14.94 -0.81 -2.40
C LEU A 6 -13.65 -0.77 -1.54
N PRO A 7 -13.44 -1.70 -0.58
CA PRO A 7 -12.20 -1.77 0.19
C PRO A 7 -10.97 -2.03 -0.70
N PHE A 8 -11.13 -2.83 -1.76
CA PHE A 8 -10.05 -3.17 -2.69
C PHE A 8 -9.71 -2.03 -3.66
N VAL A 9 -10.66 -1.14 -3.98
CA VAL A 9 -10.36 0.14 -4.66
C VAL A 9 -9.46 1.01 -3.79
N GLY A 10 -9.73 1.02 -2.47
CA GLY A 10 -8.83 1.62 -1.48
C GLY A 10 -7.43 1.03 -1.56
N LEU A 11 -7.29 -0.29 -1.60
CA LEU A 11 -5.98 -0.97 -1.70
C LEU A 11 -5.20 -0.61 -2.97
N ILE A 12 -5.88 -0.43 -4.10
CA ILE A 12 -5.28 0.02 -5.37
C ILE A 12 -4.83 1.49 -5.27
N ILE A 13 -5.63 2.36 -4.67
CA ILE A 13 -5.29 3.78 -4.50
C ILE A 13 -4.16 3.95 -3.46
N PHE A 14 -4.26 3.31 -2.29
CA PHE A 14 -3.26 3.38 -1.23
C PHE A 14 -1.93 2.74 -1.63
N GLY A 15 -1.93 1.61 -2.34
CA GLY A 15 -0.70 1.00 -2.86
C GLY A 15 0.03 1.91 -3.86
N ASN A 16 -0.71 2.74 -4.61
CA ASN A 16 -0.09 3.75 -5.48
C ASN A 16 0.49 4.94 -4.70
N ILE A 17 -0.11 5.33 -3.57
CA ILE A 17 0.43 6.39 -2.70
C ILE A 17 1.75 5.96 -2.07
N GLU A 18 1.89 4.72 -1.61
CA GLU A 18 3.17 4.19 -1.09
C GLU A 18 4.28 4.23 -2.15
N ASN A 19 3.98 3.80 -3.38
CA ASN A 19 4.94 3.87 -4.49
C ASN A 19 5.33 5.31 -4.85
N LEU A 20 4.41 6.27 -4.74
CA LEU A 20 4.69 7.69 -4.93
C LEU A 20 5.60 8.25 -3.83
N VAL A 21 5.37 7.87 -2.56
CA VAL A 21 6.22 8.27 -1.42
C VAL A 21 7.62 7.67 -1.56
N LEU A 22 7.74 6.37 -1.88
CA LEU A 22 9.03 5.71 -2.09
C LEU A 22 9.78 6.30 -3.30
N SER A 23 9.07 6.66 -4.37
CA SER A 23 9.66 7.37 -5.51
C SER A 23 10.16 8.76 -5.12
N SER A 24 9.39 9.51 -4.32
CA SER A 24 9.79 10.82 -3.79
C SER A 24 11.04 10.72 -2.92
N GLN A 25 11.09 9.75 -2.00
CA GLN A 25 12.26 9.48 -1.15
C GLN A 25 13.47 9.01 -1.98
N GLY A 26 13.27 8.18 -3.01
CA GLY A 26 14.33 7.74 -3.90
C GLY A 26 14.98 8.88 -4.69
N VAL A 27 14.18 9.88 -5.10
CA VAL A 27 14.72 11.11 -5.72
C VAL A 27 15.51 11.94 -4.71
N VAL A 28 15.03 12.07 -3.46
CA VAL A 28 15.74 12.77 -2.37
C VAL A 28 17.07 12.07 -2.02
N ALA A 29 17.12 10.75 -2.11
CA ALA A 29 18.33 9.95 -1.90
C ALA A 29 19.33 9.99 -3.09
N GLY A 30 19.04 10.75 -4.15
CA GLY A 30 19.92 10.89 -5.31
C GLY A 30 19.93 9.68 -6.25
N VAL A 31 18.94 8.79 -6.16
CA VAL A 31 18.80 7.64 -7.07
C VAL A 31 18.46 8.15 -8.46
N ASN A 32 19.04 7.52 -9.49
CA ASN A 32 18.79 7.88 -10.88
C ASN A 32 17.28 7.82 -11.20
N PRO A 33 16.64 8.95 -11.57
CA PRO A 33 15.19 9.03 -11.75
C PRO A 33 14.64 8.08 -12.82
N LEU A 34 15.42 7.79 -13.86
CA LEU A 34 14.99 6.89 -14.94
C LEU A 34 14.92 5.44 -14.45
N LYS A 35 15.93 4.99 -13.69
CA LYS A 35 15.92 3.65 -13.09
C LYS A 35 14.82 3.52 -12.04
N LEU A 36 14.62 4.56 -11.23
CA LEU A 36 13.58 4.60 -10.21
C LEU A 36 12.16 4.58 -10.83
N GLY A 37 11.96 5.31 -11.93
CA GLY A 37 10.70 5.31 -12.67
C GLY A 37 10.38 3.96 -13.29
N ILE A 38 11.36 3.30 -13.93
CA ILE A 38 11.18 1.96 -14.49
C ILE A 38 10.87 0.95 -13.39
N ALA A 39 11.63 0.97 -12.28
CA ALA A 39 11.38 0.10 -11.14
C ALA A 39 9.97 0.33 -10.54
N SER A 40 9.56 1.59 -10.38
CA SER A 40 8.22 1.94 -9.89
C SER A 40 7.12 1.41 -10.81
N MET A 41 7.27 1.55 -12.13
CA MET A 41 6.31 1.02 -13.10
C MET A 41 6.18 -0.50 -13.04
N ILE A 42 7.29 -1.21 -12.86
CA ILE A 42 7.30 -2.67 -12.68
C ILE A 42 6.56 -3.05 -11.39
N VAL A 43 6.86 -2.36 -10.28
CA VAL A 43 6.21 -2.63 -8.99
C VAL A 43 4.70 -2.34 -9.06
N VAL A 44 4.28 -1.25 -9.70
CA VAL A 44 2.85 -0.95 -9.93
C VAL A 44 2.18 -2.05 -10.75
N ALA A 45 2.82 -2.55 -11.81
CA ALA A 45 2.26 -3.62 -12.64
C ALA A 45 2.14 -4.95 -11.86
N PHE A 46 3.14 -5.31 -11.06
CA PHE A 46 3.08 -6.47 -10.17
C PHE A 46 1.99 -6.31 -9.11
N TRP A 47 1.88 -5.13 -8.51
CA TRP A 47 0.85 -4.82 -7.51
C TRP A 47 -0.55 -4.92 -8.10
N LEU A 48 -0.75 -4.40 -9.32
CA LEU A 48 -2.02 -4.49 -10.02
C LEU A 48 -2.41 -5.95 -10.30
N ALA A 49 -1.45 -6.78 -10.71
CA ALA A 49 -1.68 -8.21 -10.92
C ALA A 49 -2.02 -8.92 -9.60
N LEU A 50 -1.26 -8.68 -8.53
CA LEU A 50 -1.52 -9.25 -7.21
C LEU A 50 -2.87 -8.79 -6.65
N GLY A 51 -3.23 -7.52 -6.80
CA GLY A 51 -4.55 -7.02 -6.41
C GLY A 51 -5.68 -7.67 -7.20
N THR A 52 -5.50 -7.86 -8.51
CA THR A 52 -6.54 -8.44 -9.37
C THR A 52 -6.75 -9.93 -9.11
N PHE A 53 -5.68 -10.72 -9.06
CA PHE A 53 -5.76 -12.17 -8.88
C PHE A 53 -5.82 -12.58 -7.41
N GLY A 54 -5.05 -11.92 -6.56
CA GLY A 54 -5.04 -12.16 -5.12
C GLY A 54 -6.40 -11.90 -4.48
N THR A 55 -7.11 -10.84 -4.90
CA THR A 55 -8.47 -10.56 -4.39
C THR A 55 -9.46 -11.68 -4.74
N GLN A 56 -9.35 -12.30 -5.92
CA GLN A 56 -10.24 -13.42 -6.28
C GLN A 56 -10.04 -14.64 -5.36
N ILE A 57 -8.78 -14.89 -4.96
CA ILE A 57 -8.43 -15.99 -4.05
C ILE A 57 -8.77 -15.62 -2.60
N ALA A 58 -8.66 -14.35 -2.24
CA ALA A 58 -8.81 -13.84 -0.88
C ALA A 58 -10.26 -13.50 -0.49
N LEU A 59 -11.20 -13.46 -1.44
CA LEU A 59 -12.63 -13.21 -1.21
C LEU A 59 -13.24 -14.02 -0.04
N PRO A 60 -12.95 -15.32 0.15
CA PRO A 60 -13.49 -16.10 1.27
C PRO A 60 -12.96 -15.64 2.65
N TYR A 61 -11.90 -14.84 2.69
CA TYR A 61 -11.24 -14.38 3.90
C TYR A 61 -11.49 -12.88 4.17
N VAL A 62 -12.47 -12.27 3.50
CA VAL A 62 -12.70 -10.82 3.57
C VAL A 62 -12.88 -10.31 5.00
N ASP A 63 -13.64 -11.00 5.84
CA ASP A 63 -13.87 -10.59 7.24
C ASP A 63 -12.57 -10.65 8.07
N PHE A 64 -11.72 -11.64 7.79
CA PHE A 64 -10.42 -11.78 8.44
C PHE A 64 -9.46 -10.68 7.98
N ILE A 65 -9.44 -10.38 6.68
CA ILE A 65 -8.61 -9.34 6.09
C ILE A 65 -9.03 -7.96 6.58
N ASP A 66 -10.32 -7.68 6.68
CA ASP A 66 -10.82 -6.39 7.18
C ASP A 66 -10.45 -6.18 8.65
N PHE A 67 -10.59 -7.22 9.49
CA PHE A 67 -10.22 -7.12 10.89
C PHE A 67 -8.70 -6.92 11.07
N PHE A 68 -7.88 -7.79 10.47
CA PHE A 68 -6.42 -7.69 10.62
C PHE A 68 -5.84 -6.48 9.90
N GLY A 69 -6.38 -6.12 8.74
CA GLY A 69 -6.00 -4.90 8.02
C GLY A 69 -6.28 -3.65 8.85
N GLY A 70 -7.48 -3.54 9.43
CA GLY A 70 -7.82 -2.46 10.35
C GLY A 70 -6.94 -2.42 11.60
N LEU A 71 -6.66 -3.60 12.20
CA LEU A 71 -5.79 -3.71 13.37
C LEU A 71 -4.34 -3.28 13.07
N ILE A 72 -3.79 -3.68 11.92
CA ILE A 72 -2.44 -3.29 11.50
C ILE A 72 -2.36 -1.78 11.29
N ILE A 73 -3.31 -1.18 10.56
CA ILE A 73 -3.35 0.27 10.35
C ILE A 73 -3.46 1.01 11.68
N PHE A 74 -4.27 0.50 12.61
CA PHE A 74 -4.40 1.06 13.95
C PHE A 74 -3.07 1.03 14.71
N ILE A 75 -2.36 -0.11 14.70
CA ILE A 75 -1.06 -0.25 15.38
C ILE A 75 -0.01 0.67 14.73
N LEU A 76 0.07 0.73 13.40
CA LEU A 76 0.98 1.61 12.68
C LEU A 76 0.69 3.08 12.97
N GLY A 77 -0.58 3.49 13.00
CA GLY A 77 -0.98 4.84 13.39
C GLY A 77 -0.58 5.16 14.84
N ALA A 78 -0.75 4.21 15.76
CA ALA A 78 -0.31 4.37 17.15
C ALA A 78 1.22 4.48 17.26
N GLN A 79 1.97 3.69 16.49
CA GLN A 79 3.43 3.79 16.43
C GLN A 79 3.89 5.16 15.92
N ALA A 80 3.31 5.64 14.82
CA ALA A 80 3.62 6.96 14.27
C ALA A 80 3.32 8.10 15.26
N MET A 81 2.21 8.01 16.00
CA MET A 81 1.91 8.97 17.06
C MET A 81 2.97 8.95 18.17
N ILE A 82 3.42 7.77 18.60
CA ILE A 82 4.46 7.65 19.64
C ILE A 82 5.81 8.18 19.15
N GLU A 83 6.22 7.87 17.92
CA GLU A 83 7.44 8.41 17.30
C GLU A 83 7.40 9.93 17.21
N SER A 84 6.27 10.49 16.75
CA SER A 84 6.11 11.95 16.66
C SER A 84 6.20 12.66 18.03
N ILE A 85 5.76 12.02 19.11
CA ILE A 85 5.88 12.56 20.48
C ILE A 85 7.33 12.43 20.99
N ARG A 86 8.05 11.39 20.59
CA ARG A 86 9.47 11.19 20.92
C ARG A 86 10.39 12.16 20.18
N GLY A 87 9.90 12.80 19.10
CA GLY A 87 10.66 13.78 18.32
C GLY A 87 11.75 13.15 17.45
N GLU A 88 11.58 11.88 17.09
CA GLU A 88 12.40 11.15 16.10
C GLU A 88 11.83 11.33 14.69
#